data_AF-A0A0A2MBW0-F1
#
_entry.id   AF-A0A0A2MBW0-F1
#
_cell.length_a   1.000
_cell.length_b   1.000
_cell.length_c   1.000
_cell.angle_alpha   90.00
_cell.angle_beta   90.00
_cell.angle_gamma   90.00
#
_symmetry.space_group_name_H-M   'P 1'
#
loop_
_entity.id
_entity.type
_entity.pdbx_description
1 polymer ?
#
loop_
_entity_poly.entity_id
_entity_poly.type
_entity_poly.pdbx_seq_one_letter_code
_entity_poly.pdbx_strand_id
1 'polypeptide(L)'
;MNTEQIWKEHPTLEVVYVTSDETAFYNENDAKNHAKGLENKSVEPVYNPAHLAVDAKLVEGNDEPELSDFTKAQLIQFAKDNQLEVNDKANKPEILASIQTQMEAKNQADENGSDASGGSNPQE
;
A
#
# COMPACT_ATOMS: atom_id res chain seq x y z
N MET A 1 -25.42 6.18 17.23
CA MET A 1 -25.39 7.67 17.14
C MET A 1 -25.01 8.04 15.71
N ASN A 2 -25.76 8.89 14.98
CA ASN A 2 -25.46 9.17 13.56
C ASN A 2 -24.25 10.12 13.43
N THR A 3 -23.11 9.60 12.96
CA THR A 3 -21.90 10.40 12.65
C THR A 3 -22.18 11.54 11.67
N GLU A 4 -23.20 11.41 10.83
CA GLU A 4 -23.71 12.44 9.92
C GLU A 4 -24.08 13.77 10.60
N GLN A 5 -24.55 13.75 11.84
CA GLN A 5 -24.88 14.98 12.56
C GLN A 5 -23.62 15.72 13.02
N ILE A 6 -22.60 14.97 13.41
CA ILE A 6 -21.32 15.52 13.88
C ILE A 6 -20.64 16.31 12.76
N TRP A 7 -20.68 15.80 11.53
CA TRP A 7 -20.12 16.50 10.37
C TRP A 7 -20.89 17.77 10.00
N LYS A 8 -22.20 17.82 10.28
CA LYS A 8 -23.02 19.02 10.04
C LYS A 8 -22.76 20.11 11.07
N GLU A 9 -22.55 19.72 12.34
CA GLU A 9 -22.26 20.66 13.43
C GLU A 9 -20.79 21.12 13.40
N HIS A 10 -19.88 20.24 12.97
CA HIS A 10 -18.45 20.49 12.94
C HIS A 10 -17.83 20.09 11.58
N PRO A 11 -18.08 20.87 10.51
CA PRO A 11 -17.63 20.54 9.15
C PRO A 11 -16.11 20.62 8.96
N THR A 12 -15.38 21.24 9.89
CA THR A 12 -13.91 21.32 9.87
C THR A 12 -13.24 20.08 10.45
N LEU A 13 -14.00 19.14 11.04
CA LEU A 13 -13.43 17.90 11.54
C LEU A 13 -13.09 16.97 10.37
N GLU A 14 -11.86 16.46 10.39
CA GLU A 14 -11.32 15.54 9.40
C GLU A 14 -11.63 14.08 9.76
N VAL A 15 -11.65 13.77 11.06
CA VAL A 15 -11.84 12.42 11.59
C VAL A 15 -12.54 12.46 12.95
N VAL A 16 -13.35 11.44 13.23
CA VAL A 16 -13.92 11.15 14.55
C VAL A 16 -13.67 9.68 14.86
N TYR A 17 -13.59 9.33 16.12
CA TYR A 17 -13.29 7.99 16.58
C TYR A 17 -14.53 7.40 17.24
N VAL A 18 -15.09 6.36 16.64
CA VAL A 18 -16.29 5.68 17.12
C VAL A 18 -15.90 4.41 17.86
N THR A 19 -16.41 4.24 19.07
CA THR A 19 -16.19 3.02 19.85
C THR A 19 -17.26 1.98 19.52
N SER A 20 -17.03 0.72 19.93
CA SER A 20 -18.01 -0.37 19.75
C SER A 20 -19.38 -0.13 20.42
N ASP A 21 -19.48 0.86 21.31
CA ASP A 21 -20.73 1.30 21.95
C ASP A 21 -21.44 2.41 21.14
N GLU A 22 -21.05 2.60 19.87
CA GLU A 22 -21.57 3.64 18.97
C GLU A 22 -21.38 5.08 19.47
N THR A 23 -20.48 5.28 20.43
CA THR A 23 -20.12 6.60 20.97
C THR A 23 -18.97 7.18 20.17
N ALA A 24 -19.18 8.38 19.61
CA ALA A 24 -18.19 9.10 18.83
C ALA A 24 -17.42 10.11 19.68
N PHE A 25 -16.11 10.19 19.46
CA PHE A 25 -15.20 11.11 20.11
C PHE A 25 -14.37 11.89 19.09
N TYR A 26 -14.03 13.12 19.42
CA TYR A 26 -13.16 13.96 18.58
C TYR A 26 -11.68 13.58 18.69
N ASN A 27 -11.27 12.98 19.81
CA ASN A 27 -9.90 12.59 20.05
C ASN A 27 -9.77 11.07 20.17
N GLU A 28 -8.74 10.51 19.55
CA GLU A 28 -8.41 9.09 19.66
C GLU A 28 -8.16 8.65 21.10
N ASN A 29 -7.49 9.50 21.89
CA ASN A 29 -7.15 9.18 23.27
C ASN A 29 -8.40 9.06 24.17
N ASP A 30 -9.40 9.91 23.95
CA ASP A 30 -10.68 9.85 24.66
C ASP A 30 -11.46 8.60 24.25
N ALA A 31 -11.52 8.31 22.94
CA ALA A 31 -12.12 7.08 22.43
C ALA A 31 -11.46 5.82 23.00
N LYS A 32 -10.11 5.78 23.03
CA LYS A 32 -9.35 4.67 23.61
C LYS A 32 -9.59 4.51 25.10
N ASN A 33 -9.64 5.61 25.85
CA ASN A 33 -9.93 5.55 27.28
C ASN A 33 -11.34 5.04 27.56
N HIS A 34 -12.31 5.44 26.74
CA HIS A 34 -13.66 4.93 26.82
C HIS A 34 -13.72 3.44 26.42
N ALA A 35 -13.08 3.07 25.32
CA ALA A 35 -13.05 1.70 24.82
C ALA A 35 -12.38 0.71 25.80
N LYS A 36 -11.43 1.15 26.64
CA LYS A 36 -10.84 0.30 27.69
C LYS A 36 -11.87 -0.29 28.66
N GLY A 37 -12.98 0.41 28.88
CA GLY A 37 -14.10 -0.05 29.72
C GLY A 37 -15.10 -0.96 29.00
N LEU A 38 -14.99 -1.09 27.68
CA LEU A 38 -15.85 -1.92 26.84
C LEU A 38 -15.25 -3.31 26.62
N GLU A 39 -16.10 -4.29 26.31
CA GLU A 39 -15.67 -5.67 26.08
C GLU A 39 -14.83 -5.83 24.80
N ASN A 40 -15.26 -5.19 23.70
CA ASN A 40 -14.59 -5.26 22.40
C ASN A 40 -13.33 -4.38 22.31
N LYS A 41 -13.20 -3.35 23.15
CA LYS A 41 -12.09 -2.37 23.17
C LYS A 41 -11.73 -1.82 21.78
N SER A 42 -12.66 -1.86 20.83
CA SER A 42 -12.42 -1.42 19.47
C SER A 42 -12.73 0.05 19.33
N VAL A 43 -11.89 0.72 18.54
CA VAL A 43 -12.02 2.12 18.17
C VAL A 43 -11.84 2.19 16.67
N GLU A 44 -12.88 2.64 15.97
CA GLU A 44 -12.89 2.79 14.52
C GLU A 44 -12.79 4.27 14.17
N PRO A 45 -11.74 4.70 13.45
CA PRO A 45 -11.68 6.04 12.91
C PRO A 45 -12.66 6.17 11.73
N VAL A 46 -13.61 7.10 11.85
CA VAL A 46 -14.55 7.49 10.81
C VAL A 46 -14.12 8.85 10.29
N TYR A 47 -13.69 8.89 9.04
CA TYR A 47 -13.23 10.11 8.41
C TYR A 47 -14.41 10.87 7.79
N ASN A 48 -14.29 12.19 7.74
CA ASN A 48 -15.30 13.04 7.11
C ASN A 48 -15.22 12.87 5.60
N PRO A 49 -16.29 12.43 4.92
CA PRO A 49 -16.29 12.26 3.47
C PRO A 49 -16.00 13.57 2.72
N ALA A 50 -16.28 14.73 3.31
CA ALA A 50 -15.95 16.04 2.74
C ALA A 50 -14.43 16.31 2.69
N HIS A 51 -13.65 15.73 3.62
CA HIS A 51 -12.19 15.85 3.66
C HIS A 51 -11.48 14.67 3.00
N LEU A 52 -12.13 13.51 2.86
CA LEU A 52 -11.58 12.33 2.18
C LEU A 52 -11.50 12.46 0.65
N ALA A 53 -12.21 13.42 0.03
CA ALA A 53 -12.23 13.58 -1.42
C ALA A 53 -10.87 13.96 -2.04
N VAL A 54 -9.85 14.25 -1.23
CA VAL A 54 -8.49 14.58 -1.69
C VAL A 54 -7.47 13.45 -1.55
N ASP A 55 -7.74 12.40 -0.76
CA ASP A 55 -6.75 11.34 -0.48
C ASP A 55 -7.35 9.92 -0.53
N ALA A 56 -8.20 9.65 -1.53
CA ALA A 56 -8.65 8.29 -1.87
C ALA A 56 -7.54 7.44 -2.52
N LYS A 57 -6.34 7.43 -1.94
CA LYS A 57 -5.23 6.55 -2.36
C LYS A 57 -4.42 5.99 -1.19
N LEU A 58 -5.06 5.69 -0.06
CA LEU A 58 -4.43 4.88 0.96
C LEU A 58 -5.40 3.80 1.45
N VAL A 59 -4.94 2.56 1.24
CA VAL A 59 -5.45 1.30 1.77
C VAL A 59 -6.51 0.59 0.93
N GLU A 60 -6.08 0.07 -0.22
CA GLU A 60 -6.22 -1.37 -0.49
C GLU A 60 -5.01 -1.85 -1.31
N GLY A 61 -4.37 -2.93 -0.85
CA GLY A 61 -3.00 -3.28 -1.15
C GLY A 61 -2.75 -3.81 -2.57
N ASN A 62 -1.77 -3.21 -3.24
CA ASN A 62 -0.83 -3.87 -4.16
C ASN A 62 0.31 -2.91 -4.54
N ASP A 63 0.86 -2.13 -3.59
CA ASP A 63 2.16 -1.51 -3.80
C ASP A 63 3.20 -2.61 -3.63
N GLU A 64 3.41 -3.37 -4.71
CA GLU A 64 4.70 -3.98 -4.95
C GLU A 64 5.73 -2.88 -4.69
N PRO A 65 6.58 -3.03 -3.66
CA PRO A 65 7.39 -1.91 -3.21
C PRO A 65 8.29 -1.49 -4.37
N GLU A 66 8.08 -0.29 -4.91
CA GLU A 66 8.90 0.22 -6.00
C GLU A 66 10.33 0.37 -5.48
N LEU A 67 11.31 -0.05 -6.29
CA LEU A 67 12.74 0.10 -5.97
C LEU A 67 13.10 1.55 -5.59
N SER A 68 12.30 2.51 -6.04
CA SER A 68 12.36 3.94 -5.71
C SER A 68 12.28 4.26 -4.22
N ASP A 69 11.55 3.49 -3.44
CA ASP A 69 11.38 3.70 -2.00
C ASP A 69 12.50 3.08 -1.17
N PHE A 70 13.26 2.14 -1.75
CA PHE A 70 14.35 1.46 -1.05
C PHE A 70 15.53 2.40 -0.78
N THR A 71 16.22 2.15 0.32
CA THR A 71 17.48 2.84 0.62
C THR A 71 18.60 2.31 -0.26
N LYS A 72 19.70 3.07 -0.42
CA LYS A 72 20.88 2.63 -1.18
C LYS A 72 21.37 1.23 -0.73
N ALA A 73 21.39 0.98 0.58
CA ALA A 73 21.81 -0.30 1.12
C ALA A 73 20.87 -1.44 0.71
N GLN A 74 19.55 -1.19 0.73
CA GLN A 74 18.58 -2.19 0.33
C GLN A 74 18.57 -2.43 -1.18
N LEU A 75 18.81 -1.40 -2.00
CA LEU A 75 19.01 -1.56 -3.45
C LEU A 75 20.24 -2.41 -3.78
N ILE A 76 21.36 -2.17 -3.09
CA ILE A 76 22.57 -3.01 -3.23
C ILE A 76 22.29 -4.45 -2.81
N GLN A 77 21.52 -4.63 -1.73
CA GLN A 77 21.13 -5.95 -1.26
C GLN A 77 20.24 -6.66 -2.28
N PHE A 78 19.18 -6.00 -2.75
CA PHE A 78 18.30 -6.48 -3.81
C PHE A 78 19.05 -6.90 -5.07
N ALA A 79 20.04 -6.10 -5.49
CA ALA A 79 20.91 -6.46 -6.60
C ALA A 79 21.69 -7.76 -6.34
N LYS A 80 22.27 -7.92 -5.15
CA LYS A 80 22.98 -9.16 -4.77
C LYS A 80 22.06 -10.37 -4.76
N ASP A 81 20.88 -10.24 -4.17
CA ASP A 81 19.88 -11.32 -4.09
C ASP A 81 19.42 -11.76 -5.50
N ASN A 82 19.33 -10.82 -6.44
CA ASN A 82 18.96 -11.08 -7.84
C ASN A 82 20.16 -11.32 -8.78
N GLN A 83 21.38 -11.37 -8.24
CA GLN A 83 22.64 -11.51 -8.97
C GLN A 83 22.87 -10.45 -10.07
N LEU A 84 22.45 -9.21 -9.79
CA LEU A 84 22.63 -8.04 -10.65
C LEU A 84 23.95 -7.32 -10.31
N GLU A 85 24.63 -6.80 -11.33
CA GLU A 85 25.84 -6.02 -11.12
C GLU A 85 25.49 -4.55 -10.91
N VAL A 86 25.82 -4.01 -9.73
CA VAL A 86 25.62 -2.60 -9.39
C VAL A 86 26.88 -1.99 -8.81
N ASN A 87 27.10 -0.70 -9.07
CA ASN A 87 28.23 0.04 -8.51
C ASN A 87 27.87 0.58 -7.11
N ASP A 88 28.42 -0.03 -6.05
CA ASP A 88 28.17 0.39 -4.66
C ASP A 88 28.66 1.82 -4.34
N LYS A 89 29.56 2.36 -5.16
CA LYS A 89 30.05 3.74 -5.04
C LYS A 89 29.16 4.76 -5.75
N ALA A 90 28.27 4.33 -6.63
CA ALA A 90 27.34 5.20 -7.35
C ALA A 90 26.23 5.75 -6.44
N ASN A 91 25.51 6.75 -6.93
CA ASN A 91 24.40 7.37 -6.18
C ASN A 91 23.15 6.48 -6.24
N LYS A 92 22.24 6.62 -5.26
CA LYS A 92 20.95 5.90 -5.23
C LYS A 92 20.23 5.84 -6.59
N PRO A 93 20.03 6.95 -7.33
CA PRO A 93 19.33 6.90 -8.62
C PRO A 93 20.07 6.09 -9.69
N GLU A 94 21.40 6.09 -9.70
CA GLU A 94 22.17 5.30 -10.67
C GLU A 94 22.12 3.80 -10.38
N ILE A 95 22.17 3.44 -9.08
CA ILE A 95 22.02 2.04 -8.63
C ILE A 95 20.62 1.54 -9.01
N LEU A 96 19.58 2.34 -8.76
CA LEU A 96 18.20 2.00 -9.10
C LEU A 96 18.03 1.81 -10.61
N ALA A 97 18.51 2.76 -11.43
CA ALA A 97 18.42 2.66 -12.89
C ALA A 97 19.15 1.41 -13.42
N SER A 98 20.30 1.07 -12.83
CA SER A 98 21.07 -0.13 -13.18
C SER A 98 20.31 -1.43 -12.83
N ILE A 99 19.62 -1.46 -11.69
CA ILE A 99 18.80 -2.60 -11.26
C ILE A 99 17.61 -2.75 -12.19
N GLN A 100 16.88 -1.66 -12.45
CA GLN A 100 15.67 -1.67 -13.27
C GLN A 100 15.97 -2.14 -14.69
N THR A 101 17.01 -1.59 -15.31
CA THR A 101 17.46 -1.98 -16.66
C THR A 101 17.80 -3.48 -16.74
N GLN A 102 18.48 -4.03 -15.72
CA GLN A 102 18.84 -5.45 -15.72
C GLN A 102 17.66 -6.37 -15.38
N MET A 103 16.73 -5.93 -14.54
CA MET A 103 15.48 -6.64 -14.25
C MET A 103 14.61 -6.73 -15.51
N GLU A 104 14.45 -5.63 -16.24
CA GLU A 104 13.73 -5.59 -17.52
C GLU A 104 14.38 -6.52 -18.57
N ALA A 105 15.72 -6.51 -18.66
CA ALA A 105 16.46 -7.39 -19.55
C ALA A 105 16.33 -8.88 -19.19
N LYS A 106 16.25 -9.21 -17.89
CA LYS A 106 16.11 -10.59 -17.40
C LYS A 106 14.69 -11.11 -17.55
N ASN A 107 13.67 -10.25 -17.41
CA ASN A 107 12.27 -10.63 -17.57
C ASN A 107 11.89 -10.93 -19.03
N GLN A 108 12.58 -10.33 -20.01
CA GLN A 108 12.39 -10.64 -21.44
C GLN A 108 12.95 -12.00 -21.88
N ALA A 109 13.73 -12.70 -21.04
CA ALA A 109 14.30 -14.00 -21.39
C ALA A 109 13.36 -15.19 -21.12
N ASP A 110 12.29 -15.02 -20.33
CA ASP A 110 11.37 -16.10 -19.96
C ASP A 110 10.12 -16.17 -20.87
N GLU A 111 9.77 -15.08 -21.58
CA GLU A 111 8.62 -15.05 -22.50
C GLU A 111 8.90 -15.56 -23.93
N ASN A 112 10.07 -16.14 -24.20
CA ASN A 112 10.36 -16.80 -25.49
C ASN A 112 10.42 -18.34 -25.35
N GLY A 113 9.42 -18.90 -24.67
CA GLY A 113 9.27 -20.34 -24.42
C GLY A 113 7.90 -20.92 -24.74
N SER A 114 7.03 -20.22 -25.46
CA SER A 114 5.73 -20.76 -25.91
C SER A 114 5.48 -20.51 -27.40
N ASP A 115 6.37 -21.08 -28.23
CA ASP A 115 6.09 -21.34 -29.64
C ASP A 115 5.30 -22.66 -29.79
N ALA A 116 4.22 -22.61 -30.59
CA ALA A 116 3.31 -23.67 -31.02
C ALA A 116 2.40 -24.32 -29.93
N SER A 117 1.15 -23.86 -29.69
CA SER A 117 -0.01 -23.97 -30.61
C SER A 117 0.05 -25.27 -31.44
N GLY A 118 -0.66 -26.35 -31.13
CA GLY A 118 -2.11 -26.42 -30.99
C GLY A 118 -2.74 -26.78 -32.35
N GLY A 119 -3.18 -28.04 -32.52
CA GLY A 119 -3.98 -28.53 -33.66
C GLY A 119 -3.18 -29.45 -34.59
N SER A 120 -3.56 -30.69 -34.87
CA SER A 120 -4.92 -31.16 -35.12
C SER A 120 -5.06 -32.64 -34.81
N ASN A 121 -6.11 -32.97 -34.04
CA ASN A 121 -6.72 -34.28 -34.05
C ASN A 121 -8.10 -34.12 -34.71
N PRO A 122 -8.34 -34.70 -35.89
CA PRO A 122 -9.68 -35.09 -36.28
C PRO A 122 -9.76 -36.62 -36.20
N GLN A 123 -10.61 -37.10 -35.28
CA GLN A 123 -11.30 -38.37 -35.45
C GLN A 123 -12.11 -38.31 -36.75
N GLU A 124 -11.97 -39.31 -37.61
CA GLU A 124 -13.05 -40.15 -38.16
C GLU A 124 -12.45 -41.34 -38.91
#